data_AF-A0ABD5LUK0-F1
#
_entry.id   AF-A0ABD5LUK0-F1
#
_cell.length_a   1.000
_cell.length_b   1.000
_cell.length_c   1.000
_cell.angle_alpha   90.00
_cell.angle_beta   90.00
_cell.angle_gamma   90.00
#
_symmetry.space_group_name_H-M   'P 1'
#
loop_
_entity.id
_entity.type
_entity.pdbx_description
1 polymer ?
#
loop_
_entity_poly.entity_id
_entity_poly.type
_entity_poly.pdbx_seq_one_letter_code
_entity_poly.pdbx_strand_id
1 'polypeptide(L)' 'MKDDALSLCLQNESNQETTQFSELSTLALVSLINSADITVAYAVKKELPAIAKAVDKICERLRQGGRIFMSAQELVAD' A
#
# COMPACT_ATOMS: atom_id res chain seq x y z
N MET A 1 11.50 25.87 2.07
CA MET A 1 10.94 25.44 0.78
C MET A 1 10.09 24.24 1.08
N LYS A 2 8.86 24.28 0.59
CA LYS A 2 7.74 23.40 0.88
C LYS A 2 8.08 21.91 0.89
N ASP A 3 7.81 21.28 2.02
CA ASP A 3 7.50 19.85 2.11
C ASP A 3 6.11 19.61 1.49
N ASP A 4 6.00 19.83 0.17
CA ASP A 4 4.76 19.58 -0.57
C ASP A 4 4.62 18.07 -0.80
N ALA A 5 3.41 17.54 -0.61
CA ALA A 5 3.06 16.12 -0.74
C ALA A 5 3.59 15.45 -2.02
N LEU A 6 3.83 16.22 -3.08
CA LEU A 6 4.47 15.78 -4.31
C LEU A 6 5.90 15.27 -4.09
N SER A 7 6.71 15.98 -3.30
CA SER A 7 8.08 15.58 -2.95
C SER A 7 8.12 14.28 -2.15
N LEU A 8 7.10 14.04 -1.30
CA LEU A 8 6.96 12.79 -0.54
C LEU A 8 6.54 11.61 -1.44
N CYS A 9 5.63 11.83 -2.40
CA CYS A 9 5.29 10.82 -3.41
C CYS A 9 6.51 10.44 -4.28
N LEU A 10 7.26 11.43 -4.77
CA LEU A 10 8.44 11.20 -5.61
C LEU A 10 9.56 10.45 -4.86
N GLN A 11 9.71 10.70 -3.55
CA GLN A 11 10.62 9.91 -2.70
C GLN A 11 10.18 8.43 -2.56
N ASN A 12 8.87 8.16 -2.59
CA ASN A 12 8.33 6.79 -2.54
C ASN A 12 8.41 6.04 -3.88
N GLU A 13 8.64 6.73 -5.01
CA GLU A 13 8.82 6.07 -6.31
C GLU A 13 10.25 5.55 -6.53
N SER A 14 11.24 6.09 -5.82
CA SER A 14 12.64 5.65 -5.93
C SER A 14 12.99 4.69 -4.79
N ASN A 15 12.77 3.40 -5.02
CA ASN A 15 13.21 2.37 -4.06
C ASN A 15 14.72 2.11 -4.22
N GLN A 16 15.50 2.44 -3.18
CA GLN A 16 16.96 2.23 -3.20
C GLN A 16 17.34 0.75 -3.37
N GLU A 17 16.51 -0.17 -2.87
CA GLU A 17 16.73 -1.61 -3.01
C GLU A 17 16.60 -2.08 -4.47
N THR A 18 15.97 -1.29 -5.34
CA THR A 18 15.73 -1.63 -6.75
C THR A 18 16.67 -0.93 -7.72
N THR A 19 17.62 -0.14 -7.23
CA THR A 19 18.58 0.62 -8.07
C THR A 19 19.43 -0.25 -9.00
N GLN A 20 19.66 -1.52 -8.63
CA GLN A 20 20.45 -2.47 -9.41
C GLN A 20 19.59 -3.49 -10.18
N PHE A 21 18.28 -3.28 -10.33
CA PHE A 21 17.35 -4.26 -10.93
C PHE A 21 17.82 -4.81 -12.28
N SER A 22 18.37 -3.96 -13.15
CA SER A 22 18.86 -4.35 -14.48
C SER A 22 20.12 -5.22 -14.46
N GLU A 23 20.81 -5.29 -13.33
CA GLU A 23 22.08 -6.02 -13.15
C GLU A 23 21.87 -7.39 -12.49
N LEU A 24 20.67 -7.66 -11.96
CA LEU A 24 20.35 -8.90 -11.25
C LEU A 24 20.09 -10.07 -12.21
N SER A 25 20.51 -11.27 -11.81
CA SER A 25 20.00 -12.49 -12.42
C SER A 25 18.49 -12.62 -12.21
N THR A 26 17.80 -13.35 -13.09
CA THR A 26 16.34 -13.55 -13.00
C THR A 26 15.91 -14.09 -11.63
N LEU A 27 16.64 -15.06 -11.07
CA LEU A 27 16.33 -15.62 -9.75
C LEU A 27 16.47 -14.58 -8.63
N ALA A 28 17.55 -13.78 -8.67
CA ALA A 28 17.78 -12.74 -7.68
C ALA A 28 16.70 -11.64 -7.76
N LEU A 29 16.32 -11.23 -8.97
CA LEU A 29 15.26 -10.25 -9.20
C LEU A 29 13.91 -10.72 -8.63
N VAL A 30 13.45 -11.93 -8.96
CA VAL A 30 12.16 -12.42 -8.46
C VAL A 30 12.19 -12.69 -6.94
N SER A 31 13.36 -13.04 -6.38
CA SER A 31 13.52 -13.21 -4.92
C SER A 31 13.41 -11.88 -4.19
N LEU A 32 13.96 -10.81 -4.77
CA LEU A 32 13.88 -9.46 -4.23
C LEU A 32 12.43 -8.93 -4.26
N ILE A 33 11.71 -9.14 -5.38
CA ILE A 33 10.28 -8.82 -5.48
C ILE A 33 9.48 -9.57 -4.41
N ASN A 34 9.69 -10.88 -4.28
CA ASN A 34 8.98 -11.67 -3.27
C ASN A 34 9.26 -11.21 -1.83
N SER A 35 10.51 -10.81 -1.56
CA SER A 35 10.89 -10.26 -0.25
C SER A 35 10.15 -8.97 0.05
N ALA A 36 9.99 -8.08 -0.94
CA ALA A 36 9.18 -6.88 -0.83
C ALA A 36 7.69 -7.19 -0.63
N ASP A 37 7.12 -8.14 -1.39
CA ASP A 37 5.70 -8.54 -1.26
C ASP A 37 5.37 -9.07 0.14
N ILE A 38 6.28 -9.82 0.76
CA ILE A 38 6.11 -10.32 2.14
C ILE A 38 5.93 -9.17 3.13
N THR A 39 6.55 -8.01 2.90
CA THR A 39 6.40 -6.84 3.78
C THR A 39 4.96 -6.31 3.83
N VAL A 40 4.19 -6.48 2.74
CA VAL A 40 2.77 -6.11 2.70
C VAL A 40 1.96 -6.93 3.70
N ALA A 41 2.19 -8.24 3.76
CA ALA A 41 1.52 -9.11 4.73
C ALA A 41 1.86 -8.69 6.18
N TYR A 42 3.11 -8.31 6.45
CA TYR A 42 3.50 -7.78 7.76
C TYR A 42 2.86 -6.42 8.07
N ALA A 43 2.73 -5.53 7.09
CA ALA A 43 2.05 -4.26 7.27
C ALA A 43 0.56 -4.47 7.59
N VAL A 44 -0.14 -5.32 6.83
CA VAL A 44 -1.54 -5.69 7.11
C VAL A 44 -1.69 -6.31 8.50
N LYS A 45 -0.75 -7.18 8.90
CA LYS A 45 -0.76 -7.79 10.23
C LYS A 45 -0.73 -6.76 11.36
N LYS A 46 0.03 -5.67 11.20
CA LYS A 46 0.09 -4.57 12.19
C LYS A 46 -1.24 -3.82 12.29
N GLU A 47 -1.98 -3.72 11.20
CA GLU A 47 -3.27 -3.00 11.13
C GLU A 47 -4.50 -3.85 11.50
N LEU A 48 -4.34 -5.14 11.81
CA LEU A 48 -5.46 -6.03 12.17
C LEU A 48 -6.42 -5.45 13.24
N PRO A 49 -5.95 -4.77 14.32
CA PRO A 49 -6.86 -4.17 15.29
C PRO A 49 -7.74 -3.05 14.70
N ALA A 50 -7.17 -2.20 13.82
CA ALA A 50 -7.90 -1.12 13.16
C ALA A 50 -8.88 -1.69 12.12
N ILE A 51 -8.44 -2.69 11.36
CA ILE A 51 -9.27 -3.43 10.39
C ILE A 51 -10.46 -4.06 11.11
N ALA A 52 -10.24 -4.76 12.24
CA ALA A 52 -11.32 -5.37 13.02
C ALA A 52 -12.36 -4.33 13.46
N LYS A 53 -11.91 -3.20 14.02
CA LYS A 53 -12.80 -2.10 14.42
C LYS A 53 -13.60 -1.52 13.25
N ALA A 54 -12.99 -1.41 12.07
CA ALA A 54 -13.68 -0.96 10.87
C ALA A 54 -14.75 -1.97 10.43
N VAL A 55 -14.41 -3.26 10.39
CA VAL A 55 -15.33 -4.35 10.07
C VAL A 55 -16.53 -4.36 11.02
N ASP A 56 -16.31 -4.26 12.33
CA ASP A 56 -17.39 -4.25 13.32
C ASP A 56 -18.41 -3.14 13.06
N LYS A 57 -17.92 -1.91 12.81
CA LYS A 57 -18.75 -0.75 12.49
C LYS A 57 -19.48 -0.90 11.17
N ILE A 58 -18.81 -1.43 10.15
CA ILE A 58 -19.41 -1.70 8.85
C ILE A 58 -20.54 -2.71 9.01
N CYS A 59 -20.31 -3.83 9.71
CA CYS A 59 -21.32 -4.83 9.99
C CYS A 59 -22.53 -4.27 10.75
N GLU A 60 -22.30 -3.39 11.74
CA GLU A 60 -23.39 -2.69 12.44
C GLU A 60 -24.25 -1.89 11.47
N ARG A 61 -23.65 -1.09 10.59
CA ARG A 61 -24.39 -0.28 9.61
C ARG A 61 -25.09 -1.12 8.55
N LEU A 62 -24.47 -2.19 8.08
CA LEU A 62 -25.10 -3.10 7.13
C LEU A 62 -26.34 -3.77 7.72
N ARG A 63 -26.32 -4.18 9.00
CA ARG A 63 -27.50 -4.73 9.69
C ARG A 63 -28.67 -3.74 9.78
N GLN A 64 -28.39 -2.44 9.74
CA GLN A 64 -29.38 -1.36 9.77
C GLN A 64 -29.84 -0.93 8.36
N GLY A 65 -29.47 -1.67 7.31
CA GLY A 65 -29.81 -1.34 5.92
C GLY A 65 -28.89 -0.30 5.27
N GLY A 66 -27.74 0.00 5.89
CA GLY A 66 -26.70 0.85 5.30
C GLY A 66 -26.00 0.21 4.10
N ARG A 67 -25.13 0.97 3.44
CA ARG A 67 -24.33 0.52 2.29
C ARG A 67 -22.85 0.90 2.48
N ILE A 68 -21.96 0.15 1.85
CA ILE A 68 -20.53 0.50 1.74
C ILE A 68 -20.34 1.29 0.46
N PHE A 69 -19.60 2.39 0.55
CA PHE A 69 -19.12 3.13 -0.61
C PHE A 69 -17.60 3.05 -0.62
N MET A 70 -17.02 2.64 -1.74
CA MET A 70 -15.59 2.68 -1.99
C MET A 70 -15.35 3.71 -3.09
N SER A 71 -14.52 4.70 -2.81
CA SER A 71 -14.07 5.68 -3.81
C SER A 71 -12.56 5.58 -3.91
N ALA A 72 -12.06 5.51 -5.14
CA ALA A 72 -10.65 5.70 -5.43
C ALA A 72 -10.47 7.11 -6.02
N GLN A 73 -9.33 7.75 -5.71
CA GLN A 73 -8.90 8.92 -6.44
C GLN A 73 -7.97 8.46 -7.56
N GLU A 74 -8.31 8.78 -8.80
CA GLU A 74 -7.35 8.73 -9.90
C GLU A 74 -6.38 9.90 -9.70
N LEU A 75 -5.12 9.58 -9.47
CA LEU A 75 -4.03 10.54 -9.61
C LEU A 75 -3.85 10.79 -11.10
N VAL A 76 -4.42 11.88 -11.60
CA VAL A 76 -4.10 12.40 -12.94
C VAL A 76 -2.72 13.03 -12.82
N ALA A 77 -1.73 12.40 -13.44
CA ALA A 77 -0.43 13.03 -13.67
C ALA A 77 -0.57 13.97 -14.86
N ASP A 78 -0.45 15.27 -14.63
CA ASP A 78 -0.27 16.30 -15.66
C ASP A 78 1.17 16.31 -16.20
#